data_AF-A0A432V9E7-F1
#
_entry.id   AF-A0A432V9E7-F1
#
_cell.length_a   1.000
_cell.length_b   1.000
_cell.length_c   1.000
_cell.angle_alpha   90.00
_cell.angle_beta   90.00
_cell.angle_gamma   90.00
#
_symmetry.space_group_name_H-M   'P 1'
#
loop_
_entity.id
_entity.type
_entity.pdbx_description
1 polymer ?
#
loop_
_entity_poly.entity_id
_entity_poly.type
_entity_poly.pdbx_seq_one_letter_code
_entity_poly.pdbx_strand_id
1 'polypeptide(L)' 'MNTLLTISELQHRTESDLRALFRQASQALARTAAGTPERRNNLATLENIARALAHAPGARGF' A
#
# COMPACT_ATOMS: atom_id res chain seq x y z
N MET A 1 1.92 10.64 2.15
CA MET A 1 0.78 9.95 2.79
C MET A 1 1.09 9.81 4.27
N ASN A 2 0.15 10.16 5.15
CA ASN A 2 0.29 10.01 6.60
C ASN A 2 -0.78 9.07 7.18
N THR A 3 -1.50 8.38 6.31
CA THR A 3 -2.75 7.68 6.62
C THR A 3 -2.55 6.19 6.42
N LEU A 4 -2.90 5.40 7.44
CA LEU A 4 -2.98 3.95 7.33
C LEU A 4 -4.15 3.60 6.40
N LEU A 5 -3.88 2.87 5.32
CA LEU A 5 -4.91 2.33 4.43
C LEU A 5 -5.21 0.90 4.83
N THR A 6 -6.47 0.60 5.09
CA THR A 6 -6.92 -0.76 5.43
C THR A 6 -7.13 -1.60 4.18
N ILE A 7 -7.09 -2.92 4.35
CA ILE A 7 -7.31 -3.87 3.25
C ILE A 7 -8.69 -3.66 2.60
N SER A 8 -9.73 -3.40 3.39
CA SER A 8 -11.09 -3.16 2.88
C SER A 8 -11.16 -1.95 1.95
N GLU A 9 -10.49 -0.85 2.29
CA GLU A 9 -10.42 0.35 1.43
C GLU A 9 -9.66 0.10 0.12
N LEU A 10 -8.73 -0.86 0.13
CA LEU A 10 -7.89 -1.21 -1.02
C LEU A 10 -8.57 -2.25 -1.92
N GLN A 11 -9.40 -3.14 -1.37
CA GLN A 11 -10.13 -4.17 -2.13
C GLN A 11 -11.12 -3.58 -3.15
N HIS A 12 -11.64 -2.37 -2.91
CA HIS A 12 -12.54 -1.69 -3.84
C HIS A 12 -11.80 -0.91 -4.95
N ARG A 13 -10.48 -0.87 -4.93
CA ARG A 13 -9.68 -0.10 -5.90
C ARG A 13 -9.20 -0.97 -7.05
N THR A 14 -8.94 -0.33 -8.18
CA THR A 14 -8.39 -1.02 -9.36
C THR A 14 -6.91 -1.37 -9.15
N GLU A 15 -6.39 -2.34 -9.90
CA GLU A 15 -4.96 -2.68 -9.84
C GLU A 15 -4.05 -1.47 -10.15
N SER A 16 -4.44 -0.64 -11.12
CA SER A 16 -3.73 0.60 -11.47
C SER A 16 -3.65 1.57 -10.29
N ASP A 17 -4.75 1.71 -9.55
CA ASP A 17 -4.80 2.56 -8.35
C ASP A 17 -3.91 1.98 -7.24
N LEU A 18 -3.96 0.66 -7.02
CA LEU A 18 -3.13 -0.02 -6.04
C LEU A 18 -1.64 0.15 -6.35
N ARG A 19 -1.23 0.01 -7.62
CA ARG A 19 0.15 0.28 -8.06
C ARG A 19 0.55 1.74 -7.88
N ALA A 20 -0.36 2.69 -8.14
CA ALA A 20 -0.10 4.11 -7.90
C ALA A 20 0.09 4.41 -6.41
N LEU A 21 -0.78 3.86 -5.55
CA LEU A 21 -0.70 3.97 -4.09
C LEU A 21 0.58 3.35 -3.55
N PHE A 22 0.99 2.18 -4.06
CA PHE A 22 2.23 1.53 -3.67
C PHE A 22 3.46 2.42 -3.93
N ARG A 23 3.51 3.06 -5.11
CA ARG A 23 4.59 4.01 -5.45
C ARG A 23 4.57 5.23 -4.53
N GLN A 24 3.40 5.80 -4.26
CA GLN A 24 3.27 6.95 -3.37
C GLN A 24 3.68 6.63 -1.93
N ALA A 25 3.22 5.49 -1.40
CA ALA A 25 3.58 5.03 -0.05
C ALA A 25 5.07 4.70 0.05
N SER A 26 5.69 4.12 -0.99
CA SER A 26 7.13 3.86 -1.03
C SER A 26 7.95 5.16 -1.01
N GLN A 27 7.54 6.16 -1.81
CA GLN A 27 8.19 7.47 -1.81
C GLN A 27 8.01 8.21 -0.48
N ALA A 28 6.83 8.08 0.15
CA ALA A 28 6.59 8.64 1.48
C ALA A 28 7.48 7.97 2.53
N LEU A 29 7.59 6.63 2.50
CA LEU A 29 8.46 5.87 3.40
C LEU A 29 9.92 6.32 3.30
N ALA A 30 10.42 6.53 2.08
CA ALA A 30 11.78 7.00 1.83
C ALA A 30 12.06 8.39 2.43
N ARG A 31 11.03 9.22 2.63
CA ARG A 31 11.13 10.55 3.24
C ARG A 31 10.90 10.55 4.76
N THR A 32 10.40 9.45 5.33
CA THR A 32 10.15 9.34 6.77
C THR A 32 11.35 8.81 7.54
N ALA A 33 11.66 9.45 8.68
CA ALA A 33 12.71 8.99 9.60
C ALA A 33 12.39 7.62 10.20
N ALA A 34 13.44 6.88 10.58
CA ALA A 34 13.28 5.60 11.26
C ALA A 34 12.60 5.78 12.64
N GLY A 35 11.78 4.80 13.04
CA GLY A 35 11.17 4.76 14.37
C GLY A 35 9.91 5.61 14.57
N THR A 36 9.53 6.45 13.60
CA THR A 36 8.33 7.29 13.74
C THR A 36 7.03 6.50 13.52
N PRO A 37 5.91 6.93 14.13
CA PRO A 37 4.59 6.38 13.85
C PRO A 37 4.22 6.47 12.36
N GLU A 38 4.61 7.54 11.66
CA GLU A 38 4.37 7.66 10.21
C GLU A 38 5.03 6.52 9.43
N ARG A 39 6.26 6.14 9.79
CA ARG A 39 6.97 5.05 9.13
C ARG A 39 6.24 3.72 9.29
N ARG A 40 5.72 3.44 10.50
CA ARG A 40 4.94 2.23 10.78
C ARG A 40 3.65 2.21 9.98
N ASN A 41 2.94 3.34 9.92
CA ASN A 41 1.71 3.46 9.13
C ASN A 41 1.97 3.27 7.64
N ASN A 42 3.06 3.85 7.11
CA ASN A 42 3.45 3.67 5.71
C ASN A 42 3.83 2.22 5.38
N LEU A 43 4.53 1.53 6.28
CA LEU A 43 4.85 0.10 6.12
C LEU A 43 3.58 -0.76 6.12
N ALA A 44 2.69 -0.58 7.10
CA ALA A 44 1.43 -1.32 7.17
C ALA A 44 0.55 -1.06 5.92
N THR A 45 0.51 0.18 5.44
CA THR A 45 -0.16 0.51 4.17
C THR A 45 0.46 -0.24 2.98
N LEU A 46 1.79 -0.32 2.87
CA LEU A 46 2.46 -1.07 1.79
C LEU A 46 2.14 -2.56 1.84
N GLU A 47 2.14 -3.16 3.03
CA GLU A 47 1.77 -4.58 3.22
C GLU A 47 0.30 -4.83 2.84
N ASN A 48 -0.60 -3.93 3.22
CA ASN A 48 -2.02 -4.02 2.87
C ASN A 48 -2.22 -3.90 1.35
N ILE A 49 -1.49 -3.01 0.67
CA ILE A 49 -1.54 -2.87 -0.79
C ILE A 49 -0.98 -4.12 -1.48
N ALA A 50 0.14 -4.66 -1.02
CA ALA A 50 0.71 -5.88 -1.55
C ALA A 50 -0.25 -7.06 -1.42
N ARG A 51 -0.94 -7.16 -0.28
CA ARG A 51 -1.99 -8.16 -0.05
C ARG A 51 -3.18 -7.94 -0.97
N ALA A 52 -3.66 -6.70 -1.12
CA ALA A 52 -4.76 -6.39 -2.02
C ALA A 52 -4.43 -6.73 -3.49
N LEU A 53 -3.20 -6.47 -3.94
CA LEU A 53 -2.71 -6.86 -5.27
C LEU A 53 -2.67 -8.39 -5.42
N ALA A 54 -2.22 -9.14 -4.41
CA ALA A 54 -2.19 -10.60 -4.46
C ALA A 54 -3.60 -11.23 -4.50
N HIS A 55 -4.60 -10.55 -3.94
CA HIS A 55 -6.00 -10.97 -3.98
C HIS A 55 -6.79 -10.36 -5.14
N ALA A 56 -6.20 -9.46 -5.94
CA ALA A 56 -6.87 -8.88 -7.08
C ALA A 56 -7.15 -9.97 -8.13
N PRO A 57 -8.35 -10.02 -8.73
CA PRO A 57 -8.78 -11.09 -9.65
C PRO A 57 -8.02 -11.18 -10.99
N GLY A 58 -6.81 -10.62 -11.10
CA GLY A 58 -5.88 -10.78 -12.23
C GLY A 58 -4.47 -11.26 -11.84
N ALA A 59 -4.16 -11.45 -10.56
CA ALA A 59 -2.81 -11.82 -10.10
C ALA A 59 -2.47 -13.32 -10.23
N ARG A 60 -3.46 -14.17 -10.56
CA ARG A 60 -3.25 -15.59 -10.90
C ARG A 60 -3.16 -15.75 -12.40
N GLY A 61 -1.96 -15.58 -12.94
CA GLY A 61 -1.70 -15.79 -14.36
C GLY A 61 -0.28 -15.44 -14.76
N PHE A 62 0.71 -16.16 -14.20
CA PHE A 62 2.02 -16.39 -14.82
C PHE A 62 2.44 -17.82 -14.51
#